data_AF-A0A536AQ58-F1
#
_entry.id   AF-A0A536AQ58-F1
#
_cell.length_a   1.000
_cell.length_b   1.000
_cell.length_c   1.000
_cell.angle_alpha   90.00
_cell.angle_beta   90.00
_cell.angle_gamma   90.00
#
_symmetry.space_group_name_H-M   'P 1'
#
loop_
_entity.id
_entity.type
_entity.pdbx_description
1 polymer ?
#
loop_
_entity_poly.entity_id
_entity_poly.type
_entity_poly.pdbx_seq_one_letter_code
_entity_poly.pdbx_strand_id
1 'polypeptide(L)'
;MHVARSYLRAPTLLLATALIAAACGGPKTIEFAPSPASSATPATATPRATLDPAAACEECWPLSGLPTAAGAATNRKPLLIKIDNAPAARPHYAITQADMVFEIIVEGGVTRLAAVFQAQDPATIGGVRSARLVDRSLTPMVRGALVYSGTSAYAWSLISKDADQGKYVELSADHAQGYFRVNFRAAPYNLFTSAANQRQNLKQLGAETANDIPKWGFLVSADHPATLAGMTGGVPATEITIPYRADT
;
A
#
# COMPACT_ATOMS: atom_id res chain seq x y z
N MET A 1 38.32 -41.01 26.63
CA MET A 1 39.61 -41.44 27.25
C MET A 1 40.65 -41.42 26.13
N HIS A 2 41.76 -40.69 26.07
CA HIS A 2 42.58 -39.78 26.90
C HIS A 2 42.88 -38.53 26.01
N VAL A 3 42.92 -37.25 26.41
CA VAL A 3 43.67 -36.47 27.41
C VAL A 3 45.20 -36.38 27.17
N ALA A 4 45.68 -35.11 27.14
CA ALA A 4 47.04 -34.56 27.40
C ALA A 4 48.07 -34.56 26.25
N ARG A 5 48.92 -33.53 26.02
CA ARG A 5 49.36 -32.29 26.73
C ARG A 5 50.01 -31.35 25.67
N SER A 6 49.64 -30.07 25.53
CA SER A 6 50.34 -28.85 26.04
C SER A 6 51.88 -28.90 26.19
N TYR A 7 52.61 -27.92 25.60
CA TYR A 7 53.34 -26.83 26.30
C TYR A 7 54.06 -25.85 25.35
N LEU A 8 53.71 -24.56 25.53
CA LEU A 8 54.50 -23.31 25.49
C LEU A 8 55.68 -23.11 24.52
N ARG A 9 55.70 -21.92 23.86
CA ARG A 9 56.60 -20.79 24.19
C ARG A 9 56.34 -19.55 23.29
N ALA A 10 55.95 -18.44 23.91
CA ALA A 10 56.22 -17.06 23.45
C ALA A 10 57.66 -16.67 23.91
N PRO A 11 58.24 -15.48 23.64
CA PRO A 11 57.70 -14.25 23.03
C PRO A 11 58.66 -13.64 21.96
N THR A 12 58.37 -12.44 21.41
CA THR A 12 59.29 -11.28 21.36
C THR A 12 58.56 -10.08 20.73
N LEU A 13 58.59 -8.96 21.46
CA LEU A 13 58.07 -7.64 21.15
C LEU A 13 59.11 -6.87 20.30
N LEU A 14 58.70 -6.17 19.24
CA LEU A 14 59.54 -5.15 18.61
C LEU A 14 58.70 -3.91 18.30
N LEU A 15 59.02 -2.86 19.05
CA LEU A 15 58.52 -1.50 19.01
C LEU A 15 59.45 -0.69 18.08
N ALA A 16 58.90 0.08 17.14
CA ALA A 16 59.67 1.08 16.38
C ALA A 16 58.82 2.34 16.11
N THR A 17 58.89 3.28 17.06
CA THR A 17 58.91 4.74 16.86
C THR A 17 60.09 5.15 15.96
N ALA A 18 60.17 6.22 15.16
CA ALA A 18 59.40 7.42 14.85
C ALA A 18 60.10 8.10 13.63
N LEU A 19 59.46 9.01 12.90
CA LEU A 19 59.87 10.43 12.76
C LEU A 19 59.07 11.18 11.69
N ILE A 20 58.81 12.43 12.03
CA ILE A 20 57.99 13.45 11.37
C ILE A 20 58.84 14.20 10.34
N ALA A 21 58.24 14.55 9.19
CA ALA A 21 58.68 15.70 8.38
C ALA A 21 57.47 16.59 8.10
N ALA A 22 57.45 17.74 8.79
CA ALA A 22 56.56 18.86 8.52
C ALA A 22 57.02 19.56 7.23
N ALA A 23 56.12 19.74 6.27
CA ALA A 23 56.31 20.65 5.14
C ALA A 23 55.27 21.77 5.22
N CYS A 24 55.76 22.96 5.54
CA CYS A 24 55.02 24.21 5.52
C CYS A 24 54.52 24.52 4.11
N GLY A 25 53.21 24.68 3.96
CA GLY A 25 52.57 25.36 2.82
C GLY A 25 51.62 26.41 3.36
N GLY A 26 52.00 27.69 3.25
CA GLY A 26 51.19 28.82 3.71
C GLY A 26 49.85 28.95 2.97
N PRO A 27 48.96 29.83 3.46
CA PRO A 27 47.61 29.97 2.90
C PRO A 27 47.68 30.50 1.47
N LYS A 28 47.16 29.71 0.52
CA LYS A 28 46.84 30.24 -0.82
C LYS A 28 45.48 30.92 -0.75
N THR A 29 45.50 32.24 -0.69
CA THR A 29 44.33 33.08 -0.93
C THR A 29 43.90 32.90 -2.38
N ILE A 30 42.72 32.32 -2.62
CA ILE A 30 42.10 32.36 -3.95
C ILE A 30 41.22 33.60 -3.99
N GLU A 31 41.70 34.59 -4.72
CA GLU A 31 40.98 35.83 -5.00
C GLU A 31 40.05 35.57 -6.19
N PHE A 32 38.77 35.37 -5.93
CA PHE A 32 37.73 35.34 -6.96
C PHE A 32 37.20 36.77 -7.16
N ALA A 33 37.56 37.39 -8.26
CA ALA A 33 36.90 38.60 -8.74
C ALA A 33 35.46 38.26 -9.19
N PRO A 34 34.41 38.89 -8.64
CA PRO A 34 33.08 38.75 -9.21
C PRO A 34 32.98 39.58 -10.50
N SER A 35 32.66 38.90 -11.59
CA SER A 35 32.11 39.50 -12.82
C SER A 35 30.71 40.07 -12.53
N PRO A 36 30.32 41.25 -13.05
CA PRO A 36 28.97 41.75 -12.88
C PRO A 36 28.01 40.94 -13.78
N ALA A 37 27.40 39.90 -13.22
CA ALA A 37 26.26 39.25 -13.84
C ALA A 37 24.99 40.05 -13.54
N SER A 38 24.33 40.45 -14.62
CA SER A 38 23.09 41.21 -14.67
C SER A 38 22.06 40.70 -13.66
N SER A 39 21.57 41.60 -12.80
CA SER A 39 20.45 41.35 -11.91
C SER A 39 19.18 41.09 -12.73
N ALA A 40 18.78 39.83 -12.83
CA ALA A 40 17.42 39.49 -13.23
C ALA A 40 16.48 39.81 -12.06
N THR A 41 15.51 40.68 -12.29
CA THR A 41 14.43 41.01 -11.36
C THR A 41 13.75 39.72 -10.89
N PRO A 42 13.55 39.48 -9.58
CA PRO A 42 12.73 38.38 -9.11
C PRO A 42 11.33 38.53 -9.70
N ALA A 43 10.89 37.56 -10.49
CA ALA A 43 9.49 37.47 -10.87
C ALA A 43 8.69 37.36 -9.58
N THR A 44 7.84 38.35 -9.29
CA THR A 44 6.87 38.28 -8.21
C THR A 44 5.99 37.07 -8.48
N ALA A 45 6.14 36.01 -7.67
CA ALA A 45 5.26 34.86 -7.74
C ALA A 45 3.84 35.36 -7.46
N THR A 46 2.96 35.29 -8.45
CA THR A 46 1.53 35.52 -8.25
C THR A 46 1.09 34.63 -7.09
N PRO A 47 0.46 35.17 -6.02
CA PRO A 47 -0.01 34.34 -4.93
C PRO A 47 -0.97 33.32 -5.54
N ARG A 48 -0.62 32.03 -5.45
CA ARG A 48 -1.53 30.96 -5.80
C ARG A 48 -2.73 31.09 -4.87
N ALA A 49 -3.93 31.22 -5.44
CA ALA A 49 -5.15 31.28 -4.64
C ALA A 49 -5.15 30.11 -3.64
N THR A 50 -5.38 30.40 -2.36
CA THR A 50 -5.61 29.38 -1.34
C THR A 50 -6.84 28.61 -1.77
N LEU A 51 -6.67 27.33 -2.09
CA LEU A 51 -7.79 26.48 -2.50
C LEU A 51 -8.80 26.42 -1.35
N ASP A 52 -10.09 26.50 -1.67
CA ASP A 52 -11.15 26.17 -0.71
C ASP A 52 -10.88 24.76 -0.18
N PRO A 53 -10.71 24.55 1.13
CA PRO A 53 -10.52 23.21 1.71
C PRO A 53 -11.65 22.22 1.35
N ALA A 54 -12.82 22.73 0.93
CA ALA A 54 -13.97 21.97 0.45
C ALA A 54 -14.00 21.74 -1.07
N ALA A 55 -13.04 22.27 -1.84
CA ALA A 55 -13.00 22.08 -3.29
C ALA A 55 -12.80 20.61 -3.67
N ALA A 56 -13.48 20.16 -4.73
CA ALA A 56 -13.27 18.81 -5.27
C ALA A 56 -11.88 18.71 -5.93
N CYS A 57 -11.20 17.58 -5.75
CA CYS A 57 -9.98 17.31 -6.50
C CYS A 57 -10.31 16.83 -7.92
N GLU A 58 -10.04 17.67 -8.91
CA GLU A 58 -10.32 17.37 -10.33
C GLU A 58 -9.32 16.37 -10.95
N GLU A 59 -8.08 16.34 -10.45
CA GLU A 59 -7.01 15.44 -10.94
C GLU A 59 -6.62 14.40 -9.89
N CYS A 60 -7.61 13.72 -9.28
CA CYS A 60 -7.36 12.70 -8.27
C CYS A 60 -7.96 11.34 -8.60
N TRP A 61 -7.39 10.31 -7.96
CA TRP A 61 -7.97 8.97 -7.95
C TRP A 61 -9.31 9.02 -7.21
N PRO A 62 -10.40 8.51 -7.81
CA PRO A 62 -11.75 8.75 -7.30
C PRO A 62 -12.01 8.10 -5.93
N LEU A 63 -11.30 7.01 -5.59
CA LEU A 63 -11.47 6.29 -4.33
C LEU A 63 -10.49 6.66 -3.22
N SER A 64 -9.38 7.33 -3.53
CA SER A 64 -8.36 7.69 -2.53
C SER A 64 -8.11 9.20 -2.42
N GLY A 65 -8.57 10.00 -3.38
CA GLY A 65 -8.31 11.45 -3.38
C GLY A 65 -6.84 11.79 -3.58
N LEU A 66 -5.99 10.80 -3.90
CA LEU A 66 -4.58 11.02 -4.17
C LEU A 66 -4.41 11.67 -5.54
N PRO A 67 -3.47 12.61 -5.70
CA PRO A 67 -3.17 13.23 -6.98
C PRO A 67 -2.83 12.18 -8.05
N THR A 68 -3.32 12.41 -9.26
CA THR A 68 -3.03 11.59 -10.43
C THR A 68 -2.00 12.27 -11.32
N ALA A 69 -1.20 11.47 -12.03
CA ALA A 69 -0.42 11.99 -13.14
C ALA A 69 -1.34 12.28 -14.34
N ALA A 70 -0.97 13.23 -15.18
CA ALA A 70 -1.68 13.52 -16.42
C ALA A 70 -1.86 12.24 -17.26
N GLY A 71 -3.10 11.95 -17.67
CA GLY A 71 -3.43 10.75 -18.44
C GLY A 71 -3.57 9.45 -17.63
N ALA A 72 -3.59 9.51 -16.29
CA ALA A 72 -3.90 8.34 -15.48
C ALA A 72 -5.27 7.75 -15.83
N ALA A 73 -5.34 6.42 -15.94
CA ALA A 73 -6.58 5.69 -16.22
C ALA A 73 -7.47 5.61 -14.97
N THR A 74 -8.03 6.75 -14.54
CA THR A 74 -8.86 6.85 -13.32
C THR A 74 -10.18 6.08 -13.40
N ASN A 75 -10.60 5.68 -14.61
CA ASN A 75 -11.75 4.79 -14.84
C ASN A 75 -11.41 3.30 -14.80
N ARG A 76 -10.16 2.91 -14.53
CA ARG A 76 -9.78 1.50 -14.41
C ARG A 76 -10.52 0.84 -13.25
N LYS A 77 -11.04 -0.37 -13.49
CA LYS A 77 -11.82 -1.14 -12.52
C LYS A 77 -10.97 -1.45 -11.27
N PRO A 78 -11.37 -1.07 -10.05
CA PRO A 78 -10.59 -1.37 -8.85
C PRO A 78 -10.50 -2.88 -8.60
N LEU A 79 -9.38 -3.37 -8.07
CA LEU A 79 -9.25 -4.75 -7.59
C LEU A 79 -9.54 -4.77 -6.09
N LEU A 80 -10.57 -5.49 -5.65
CA LEU A 80 -10.81 -5.76 -4.24
C LEU A 80 -10.29 -7.17 -3.92
N ILE A 81 -9.15 -7.22 -3.24
CA ILE A 81 -8.42 -8.47 -2.99
C ILE A 81 -8.58 -8.88 -1.53
N LYS A 82 -9.04 -10.11 -1.31
CA LYS A 82 -9.15 -10.71 0.02
C LYS A 82 -7.80 -11.18 0.51
N ILE A 83 -7.38 -10.69 1.67
CA ILE A 83 -6.10 -11.01 2.31
C ILE A 83 -6.36 -11.56 3.73
N ASP A 84 -5.68 -12.64 4.09
CA ASP A 84 -5.70 -13.23 5.43
C ASP A 84 -5.16 -12.23 6.45
N ASN A 85 -5.76 -12.17 7.64
CA ASN A 85 -5.20 -11.41 8.77
C ASN A 85 -4.97 -12.26 10.02
N ALA A 86 -5.02 -13.60 9.90
CA ALA A 86 -4.60 -14.48 10.97
C ALA A 86 -3.12 -14.24 11.34
N PRO A 87 -2.70 -14.43 12.61
CA PRO A 87 -1.32 -14.20 13.03
C PRO A 87 -0.27 -14.94 12.17
N ALA A 88 -0.54 -16.19 11.79
CA ALA A 88 0.33 -17.01 10.95
C ALA A 88 0.45 -16.52 9.49
N ALA A 89 -0.44 -15.63 9.06
CA ALA A 89 -0.42 -15.01 7.74
C ALA A 89 0.28 -13.64 7.73
N ARG A 90 0.77 -13.17 8.88
CA ARG A 90 1.51 -11.91 8.97
C ARG A 90 3.01 -12.17 8.80
N PRO A 91 3.78 -11.21 8.23
CA PRO A 91 3.34 -9.91 7.71
C PRO A 91 2.55 -10.00 6.39
N HIS A 92 1.73 -8.99 6.10
CA HIS A 92 1.00 -8.89 4.83
C HIS A 92 1.92 -8.37 3.70
N TYR A 93 1.51 -8.59 2.46
CA TYR A 93 2.19 -8.04 1.28
C TYR A 93 1.27 -7.05 0.57
N ALA A 94 1.84 -5.90 0.21
CA ALA A 94 1.22 -4.82 -0.57
C ALA A 94 0.07 -4.03 0.07
N ILE A 95 -0.30 -4.27 1.33
CA ILE A 95 -1.39 -3.51 1.98
C ILE A 95 -1.07 -2.01 2.11
N THR A 96 0.20 -1.62 2.15
CA THR A 96 0.64 -0.21 2.18
C THR A 96 0.47 0.50 0.83
N GLN A 97 0.20 -0.25 -0.23
CA GLN A 97 -0.01 0.24 -1.59
C GLN A 97 -1.50 0.24 -1.96
N ALA A 98 -2.38 -0.20 -1.06
CA ALA A 98 -3.82 -0.18 -1.27
C ALA A 98 -4.34 1.25 -1.12
N ASP A 99 -5.31 1.63 -1.94
CA ASP A 99 -6.06 2.89 -1.80
C ASP A 99 -6.90 2.88 -0.53
N MET A 100 -7.38 1.69 -0.13
CA MET A 100 -8.21 1.48 1.04
C MET A 100 -8.11 0.04 1.50
N VAL A 101 -8.24 -0.18 2.81
CA VAL A 101 -8.30 -1.52 3.40
C VAL A 101 -9.49 -1.59 4.34
N PHE A 102 -10.39 -2.55 4.11
CA PHE A 102 -11.42 -2.90 5.08
C PHE A 102 -10.94 -4.08 5.93
N GLU A 103 -11.01 -3.96 7.25
CA GLU A 103 -10.81 -5.07 8.17
C GLU A 103 -12.14 -5.57 8.72
N ILE A 104 -12.38 -6.88 8.61
CA ILE A 104 -13.70 -7.48 8.84
C ILE A 104 -13.55 -8.73 9.70
N ILE A 105 -14.34 -8.86 10.77
CA ILE A 105 -14.42 -10.09 11.55
C ILE A 105 -14.93 -11.23 10.65
N VAL A 106 -14.31 -12.40 10.79
CA VAL A 106 -14.70 -13.63 10.13
C VAL A 106 -14.78 -14.79 11.14
N GLU A 107 -14.75 -16.04 10.68
CA GLU A 107 -14.84 -17.22 11.55
C GLU A 107 -13.72 -17.29 12.57
N GLY A 108 -13.99 -17.87 13.74
CA GLY A 108 -12.98 -18.06 14.77
C GLY A 108 -12.52 -16.78 15.45
N GLY A 109 -13.17 -15.65 15.17
CA GLY A 109 -12.86 -14.33 15.74
C GLY A 109 -11.51 -13.76 15.34
N VAL A 110 -10.98 -14.22 14.21
CA VAL A 110 -9.95 -13.48 13.48
C VAL A 110 -10.61 -12.55 12.47
N THR A 111 -9.84 -11.62 11.91
CA THR A 111 -10.30 -10.75 10.83
C THR A 111 -9.74 -11.18 9.48
N ARG A 112 -10.31 -10.65 8.41
CA ARG A 112 -9.73 -10.65 7.06
C ARG A 112 -9.74 -9.24 6.51
N LEU A 113 -8.78 -8.96 5.66
CA LEU A 113 -8.69 -7.70 4.94
C LEU A 113 -9.38 -7.82 3.57
N ALA A 114 -9.99 -6.74 3.12
CA ALA A 114 -10.33 -6.47 1.74
C ALA A 114 -9.56 -5.22 1.31
N ALA A 115 -8.46 -5.41 0.57
CA ALA A 115 -7.62 -4.33 0.09
C ALA A 115 -8.04 -3.92 -1.31
N VAL A 116 -8.28 -2.63 -1.51
CA VAL A 116 -8.70 -2.05 -2.79
C VAL A 116 -7.50 -1.44 -3.49
N PHE A 117 -7.25 -1.85 -4.73
CA PHE A 117 -6.18 -1.34 -5.58
C PHE A 117 -6.75 -0.75 -6.87
N GLN A 118 -6.69 0.56 -6.99
CA GLN A 118 -7.01 1.33 -8.18
C GLN A 118 -5.77 2.08 -8.66
N ALA A 119 -5.15 2.88 -7.78
CA ALA A 119 -4.06 3.78 -8.13
C ALA A 119 -2.73 3.08 -8.36
N GLN A 120 -2.48 1.99 -7.64
CA GLN A 120 -1.22 1.27 -7.66
C GLN A 120 -1.39 -0.17 -8.14
N ASP A 121 -0.32 -0.72 -8.74
CA ASP A 121 -0.27 -2.13 -9.16
C ASP A 121 0.90 -2.87 -8.49
N PRO A 122 0.71 -3.38 -7.27
CA PRO A 122 1.77 -4.12 -6.58
C PRO A 122 2.16 -5.40 -7.29
N ALA A 123 3.47 -5.68 -7.31
CA ALA A 123 4.03 -6.88 -7.94
C ALA A 123 3.71 -8.18 -7.17
N THR A 124 3.40 -8.10 -5.88
CA THR A 124 3.09 -9.26 -5.05
C THR A 124 2.08 -8.87 -3.98
N ILE A 125 0.95 -9.56 -3.97
CA ILE A 125 -0.18 -9.36 -3.06
C ILE A 125 -0.54 -10.74 -2.53
N GLY A 126 -0.65 -10.92 -1.22
CA GLY A 126 -1.06 -12.24 -0.77
C GLY A 126 -1.05 -12.51 0.70
N GLY A 127 -1.06 -13.81 0.99
CA GLY A 127 -2.05 -14.36 1.91
C GLY A 127 -3.46 -14.29 1.30
N VAL A 128 -3.64 -14.52 -0.01
CA VAL A 128 -4.97 -14.45 -0.64
C VAL A 128 -5.90 -15.44 0.03
N ARG A 129 -7.08 -14.96 0.42
CA ARG A 129 -8.02 -15.74 1.22
C ARG A 129 -9.45 -15.63 0.75
N SER A 130 -10.29 -16.35 1.49
CA SER A 130 -11.67 -16.57 1.12
C SER A 130 -12.55 -15.34 1.25
N ALA A 131 -13.47 -15.20 0.30
CA ALA A 131 -14.50 -14.17 0.32
C ALA A 131 -15.62 -14.52 1.31
N ARG A 132 -16.38 -13.53 1.77
CA ARG A 132 -17.53 -13.63 2.69
C ARG A 132 -18.70 -12.81 2.15
N LEU A 133 -19.88 -13.00 2.75
CA LEU A 133 -21.11 -12.34 2.29
C LEU A 133 -21.01 -10.81 2.24
N VAL A 134 -20.20 -10.21 3.13
CA VAL A 134 -19.91 -8.78 3.13
C VAL A 134 -19.31 -8.29 1.80
N ASP A 135 -18.57 -9.13 1.09
CA ASP A 135 -17.90 -8.76 -0.16
C ASP A 135 -18.91 -8.51 -1.30
N ARG A 136 -20.13 -9.04 -1.17
CA ARG A 136 -21.27 -8.72 -2.05
C ARG A 136 -21.70 -7.25 -1.95
N SER A 137 -21.38 -6.58 -0.85
CA SER A 137 -21.66 -5.16 -0.63
C SER A 137 -20.42 -4.30 -0.88
N LEU A 138 -19.25 -4.74 -0.40
CA LEU A 138 -18.00 -3.97 -0.56
C LEU A 138 -17.53 -3.86 -2.01
N THR A 139 -17.62 -4.96 -2.77
CA THR A 139 -17.14 -4.96 -4.16
C THR A 139 -17.93 -4.00 -5.07
N PRO A 140 -19.27 -4.01 -5.10
CA PRO A 140 -20.00 -3.05 -5.91
C PRO A 140 -19.87 -1.61 -5.39
N MET A 141 -19.65 -1.39 -4.09
CA MET A 141 -19.42 -0.05 -3.53
C MET A 141 -18.23 0.65 -4.19
N VAL A 142 -17.20 -0.11 -4.58
CA VAL A 142 -16.02 0.42 -5.30
C VAL A 142 -16.05 0.13 -6.80
N ARG A 143 -17.15 -0.43 -7.34
CA ARG A 143 -17.28 -0.87 -8.74
C ARG A 143 -16.16 -1.84 -9.19
N GLY A 144 -15.68 -2.64 -8.25
CA GLY A 144 -14.45 -3.41 -8.41
C GLY A 144 -14.62 -4.79 -9.03
N ALA A 145 -13.51 -5.51 -9.06
CA ALA A 145 -13.43 -6.94 -9.27
C ALA A 145 -13.04 -7.64 -7.97
N LEU A 146 -13.75 -8.70 -7.60
CA LEU A 146 -13.51 -9.47 -6.39
C LEU A 146 -12.47 -10.57 -6.65
N VAL A 147 -11.33 -10.48 -5.99
CA VAL A 147 -10.19 -11.40 -6.12
C VAL A 147 -10.02 -12.14 -4.78
N TYR A 148 -10.16 -13.47 -4.79
CA TYR A 148 -10.21 -14.26 -3.57
C TYR A 148 -9.90 -15.74 -3.83
N SER A 149 -9.76 -16.54 -2.78
CA SER A 149 -9.59 -18.00 -2.88
C SER A 149 -10.52 -18.77 -1.96
N GLY A 150 -11.50 -19.45 -2.57
CA GLY A 150 -12.51 -20.22 -1.87
C GLY A 150 -13.55 -19.38 -1.13
N THR A 151 -14.70 -19.98 -0.86
CA THR A 151 -15.66 -19.49 0.13
C THR A 151 -16.57 -20.66 0.55
N SER A 152 -17.54 -20.42 1.43
CA SER A 152 -18.57 -21.44 1.73
C SER A 152 -19.48 -21.64 0.51
N ALA A 153 -20.03 -22.84 0.31
CA ALA A 153 -20.94 -23.13 -0.80
C ALA A 153 -22.13 -22.15 -0.87
N TYR A 154 -22.68 -21.77 0.29
CA TYR A 154 -23.74 -20.77 0.39
C TYR A 154 -23.28 -19.41 -0.14
N ALA A 155 -22.14 -18.90 0.34
CA ALA A 155 -21.60 -17.62 -0.10
C ALA A 155 -21.20 -17.63 -1.58
N TRP A 156 -20.65 -18.75 -2.08
CA TRP A 156 -20.33 -18.92 -3.50
C TRP A 156 -21.56 -18.67 -4.37
N SER A 157 -22.68 -19.35 -4.07
CA SER A 157 -23.91 -19.22 -4.85
C SER A 157 -24.39 -17.76 -4.98
N LEU A 158 -24.21 -16.97 -3.92
CA LEU A 158 -24.66 -15.59 -3.87
C LEU A 158 -23.66 -14.62 -4.49
N ILE A 159 -22.36 -14.88 -4.33
CA ILE A 159 -21.28 -14.09 -4.92
C ILE A 159 -21.29 -14.23 -6.44
N SER A 160 -21.35 -15.46 -6.96
CA SER A 160 -21.37 -15.71 -8.40
C SER A 160 -22.67 -15.21 -9.03
N LYS A 161 -23.82 -15.38 -8.38
CA LYS A 161 -25.08 -14.79 -8.84
C LYS A 161 -25.00 -13.27 -9.00
N ASP A 162 -24.38 -12.58 -8.05
CA ASP A 162 -24.21 -11.11 -8.13
C ASP A 162 -23.25 -10.72 -9.25
N ALA A 163 -22.21 -11.51 -9.52
CA ALA A 163 -21.29 -11.31 -10.63
C ALA A 163 -21.96 -11.55 -11.99
N ASP A 164 -22.77 -12.61 -12.13
CA ASP A 164 -23.57 -12.92 -13.32
C ASP A 164 -24.58 -11.80 -13.63
N GLN A 165 -25.06 -11.12 -12.59
CA GLN A 165 -25.92 -9.92 -12.71
C GLN A 165 -25.15 -8.64 -13.02
N GLY A 166 -23.83 -8.72 -13.22
CA GLY A 166 -22.98 -7.58 -13.59
C GLY A 166 -22.68 -6.61 -12.45
N LYS A 167 -22.91 -6.98 -11.18
CA LYS A 167 -22.63 -6.08 -10.04
C LYS A 167 -21.14 -5.83 -9.84
N TYR A 168 -20.31 -6.79 -10.21
CA TYR A 168 -18.85 -6.75 -10.19
C TYR A 168 -18.30 -7.90 -11.03
N VAL A 169 -16.97 -7.92 -11.23
CA VAL A 169 -16.30 -9.06 -11.87
C VAL A 169 -15.82 -10.02 -10.79
N GLU A 170 -16.12 -11.31 -10.92
CA GLU A 170 -15.59 -12.35 -10.05
C GLU A 170 -14.29 -12.92 -10.63
N LEU A 171 -13.22 -12.93 -9.83
CA LEU A 171 -11.91 -13.47 -10.20
C LEU A 171 -11.45 -14.49 -9.17
N SER A 172 -12.25 -15.51 -8.83
CA SER A 172 -11.87 -16.50 -7.80
C SER A 172 -10.68 -17.35 -8.26
N ALA A 173 -9.75 -17.67 -7.36
CA ALA A 173 -8.67 -18.64 -7.60
C ALA A 173 -9.16 -20.06 -7.91
N ASP A 174 -10.45 -20.35 -7.68
CA ASP A 174 -11.06 -21.64 -8.00
C ASP A 174 -11.32 -21.83 -9.50
N HIS A 175 -11.32 -20.75 -10.30
CA HIS A 175 -11.50 -20.82 -11.76
C HIS A 175 -10.68 -19.79 -12.56
N ALA A 176 -10.33 -18.64 -11.98
CA ALA A 176 -9.50 -17.62 -12.60
C ALA A 176 -8.00 -17.93 -12.45
N GLN A 177 -7.22 -17.40 -13.40
CA GLN A 177 -5.77 -17.56 -13.42
C GLN A 177 -5.08 -16.44 -12.63
N GLY A 178 -3.74 -16.39 -12.66
CA GLY A 178 -2.99 -15.28 -12.09
C GLY A 178 -2.66 -15.44 -10.60
N TYR A 179 -2.88 -16.62 -10.05
CA TYR A 179 -2.51 -17.00 -8.69
C TYR A 179 -1.26 -17.88 -8.69
N PHE A 180 -0.46 -17.78 -7.63
CA PHE A 180 0.73 -18.60 -7.44
C PHE A 180 0.95 -18.93 -5.97
N ARG A 181 1.68 -20.01 -5.71
CA ARG A 181 2.05 -20.46 -4.36
C ARG A 181 3.49 -20.08 -4.06
N VAL A 182 3.73 -19.54 -2.87
CA VAL A 182 5.08 -19.30 -2.36
C VAL A 182 5.56 -20.48 -1.49
N ASN A 183 6.87 -20.68 -1.39
CA ASN A 183 7.48 -21.79 -0.63
C ASN A 183 7.88 -21.42 0.81
N PHE A 184 8.01 -20.12 1.12
CA PHE A 184 8.39 -19.64 2.46
C PHE A 184 7.21 -19.57 3.44
N ARG A 185 6.02 -20.02 3.03
CA ARG A 185 4.81 -20.12 3.87
C ARG A 185 4.15 -21.47 3.68
N ALA A 186 3.63 -22.01 4.77
CA ALA A 186 2.80 -23.20 4.72
C ALA A 186 1.41 -22.87 4.15
N ALA A 187 0.78 -23.87 3.54
CA ALA A 187 -0.64 -23.79 3.27
C ALA A 187 -1.41 -23.64 4.60
N PRO A 188 -2.47 -22.83 4.64
CA PRO A 188 -3.11 -22.17 3.50
C PRO A 188 -2.71 -20.69 3.32
N TYR A 189 -1.64 -20.23 3.98
CA TYR A 189 -1.18 -18.83 3.98
C TYR A 189 -0.27 -18.46 2.81
N ASN A 190 -0.09 -19.38 1.88
CA ASN A 190 0.93 -19.29 0.83
C ASN A 190 0.37 -19.03 -0.57
N LEU A 191 -0.92 -18.70 -0.72
CA LEU A 191 -1.49 -18.26 -1.99
C LEU A 191 -1.31 -16.76 -2.19
N PHE A 192 -0.80 -16.38 -3.36
CA PHE A 192 -0.45 -15.01 -3.73
C PHE A 192 -0.92 -14.72 -5.16
N THR A 193 -0.94 -13.44 -5.49
CA THR A 193 -1.21 -12.91 -6.83
C THR A 193 -0.40 -11.61 -7.04
N SER A 194 -0.61 -10.95 -8.17
CA SER A 194 -0.09 -9.61 -8.47
C SER A 194 -1.19 -8.78 -9.11
N ALA A 195 -1.09 -7.45 -9.01
CA ALA A 195 -2.03 -6.60 -9.71
C ALA A 195 -1.99 -6.84 -11.22
N ALA A 196 -0.79 -6.97 -11.81
CA ALA A 196 -0.62 -7.25 -13.24
C ALA A 196 -1.37 -8.51 -13.69
N ASN A 197 -1.29 -9.61 -12.92
CA ASN A 197 -2.02 -10.83 -13.21
C ASN A 197 -3.54 -10.62 -13.24
N GLN A 198 -4.07 -9.89 -12.26
CA GLN A 198 -5.51 -9.64 -12.18
C GLN A 198 -5.98 -8.60 -13.20
N ARG A 199 -5.14 -7.60 -13.57
CA ARG A 199 -5.41 -6.72 -14.72
C ARG A 199 -5.48 -7.51 -16.02
N GLN A 200 -4.62 -8.52 -16.19
CA GLN A 200 -4.63 -9.38 -17.37
C GLN A 200 -5.92 -10.23 -17.44
N ASN A 201 -6.42 -10.74 -16.32
CA ASN A 201 -7.73 -11.41 -16.27
C ASN A 201 -8.85 -10.44 -16.69
N LEU A 202 -8.86 -9.21 -16.16
CA LEU A 202 -9.84 -8.20 -16.56
C LEU A 202 -9.78 -7.89 -18.07
N LYS A 203 -8.58 -7.80 -18.63
CA LYS A 203 -8.38 -7.60 -20.06
C LYS A 203 -8.92 -8.73 -20.92
N GLN A 204 -8.73 -9.98 -20.49
CA GLN A 204 -9.28 -11.14 -21.19
C GLN A 204 -10.82 -11.16 -21.19
N LEU A 205 -11.43 -10.56 -20.16
CA LEU A 205 -12.88 -10.43 -20.03
C LEU A 205 -13.43 -9.14 -20.66
N GLY A 206 -12.58 -8.25 -21.19
CA GLY A 206 -13.00 -6.92 -21.67
C GLY A 206 -13.58 -6.03 -20.57
N ALA A 207 -13.11 -6.21 -19.33
CA ALA A 207 -13.63 -5.59 -18.12
C ALA A 207 -12.58 -4.72 -17.39
N GLU A 208 -11.62 -4.16 -18.12
CA GLU A 208 -10.53 -3.34 -17.55
C GLU A 208 -11.02 -2.06 -16.89
N THR A 209 -12.14 -1.53 -17.38
CA THR A 209 -12.72 -0.28 -16.91
C THR A 209 -14.01 -0.52 -16.13
N ALA A 210 -14.36 0.44 -15.30
CA ALA A 210 -15.66 0.52 -14.66
C ALA A 210 -16.27 1.88 -14.97
N ASN A 211 -17.52 1.88 -15.40
CA ASN A 211 -18.29 3.11 -15.52
C ASN A 211 -18.63 3.61 -14.11
N ASP A 212 -18.60 4.94 -13.94
CA ASP A 212 -19.10 5.61 -12.75
C ASP A 212 -18.48 5.11 -11.43
N ILE A 213 -17.15 4.94 -11.41
CA ILE A 213 -16.42 4.72 -10.15
C ILE A 213 -16.75 5.91 -9.23
N PRO A 214 -17.26 5.67 -8.01
CA PRO A 214 -17.64 6.74 -7.11
C PRO A 214 -16.46 7.67 -6.84
N LYS A 215 -16.68 8.97 -7.04
CA LYS A 215 -15.74 10.02 -6.60
C LYS A 215 -16.07 10.35 -5.16
N TRP A 216 -15.27 9.84 -4.23
CA TRP A 216 -15.47 10.12 -2.82
C TRP A 216 -14.99 11.54 -2.48
N GLY A 217 -15.60 12.13 -1.45
CA GLY A 217 -15.21 13.45 -0.96
C GLY A 217 -13.95 13.35 -0.12
N PHE A 218 -12.95 14.16 -0.47
CA PHE A 218 -11.72 14.30 0.29
C PHE A 218 -11.48 15.76 0.62
N LEU A 219 -10.86 16.01 1.77
CA LEU A 219 -10.45 17.35 2.17
C LEU A 219 -9.15 17.70 1.47
N VAL A 220 -9.06 18.93 0.95
CA VAL A 220 -7.85 19.42 0.26
C VAL A 220 -6.71 19.70 1.24
N SER A 221 -7.03 19.91 2.53
CA SER A 221 -6.08 20.22 3.59
C SER A 221 -6.39 19.42 4.86
N ALA A 222 -5.33 19.00 5.55
CA ALA A 222 -5.44 18.42 6.89
C ALA A 222 -5.86 19.48 7.94
N ASP A 223 -5.46 20.73 7.72
CA ASP A 223 -5.95 21.87 8.50
C ASP A 223 -7.26 22.37 7.87
N HIS A 224 -8.36 22.13 8.56
CA HIS A 224 -9.70 22.52 8.11
C HIS A 224 -10.60 22.88 9.31
N PRO A 225 -11.68 23.66 9.13
CA PRO A 225 -12.66 23.91 10.18
C PRO A 225 -13.32 22.61 10.66
N ALA A 226 -13.60 22.49 11.97
CA ALA A 226 -14.27 21.31 12.55
C ALA A 226 -15.73 21.13 12.06
N THR A 227 -16.33 22.19 11.50
CA THR A 227 -17.65 22.13 10.86
C THR A 227 -17.62 21.43 9.51
N LEU A 228 -16.45 21.30 8.89
CA LEU A 228 -16.27 20.62 7.61
C LEU A 228 -16.35 19.10 7.82
N ALA A 229 -16.96 18.39 6.87
CA ALA A 229 -17.09 16.92 6.86
C ALA A 229 -17.70 16.30 8.13
N GLY A 230 -18.55 17.04 8.86
CA GLY A 230 -19.29 16.51 10.01
C GLY A 230 -18.44 16.25 11.26
N MET A 231 -17.23 16.82 11.36
CA MET A 231 -16.32 16.61 12.49
C MET A 231 -16.65 17.46 13.73
N THR A 232 -17.87 18.00 13.81
CA THR A 232 -18.28 18.83 14.95
C THR A 232 -18.34 17.99 16.21
N GLY A 233 -17.60 18.41 17.25
CA GLY A 233 -17.44 17.64 18.48
C GLY A 233 -16.36 16.56 18.44
N GLY A 234 -15.67 16.40 17.30
CA GLY A 234 -14.48 15.57 17.20
C GLY A 234 -13.32 16.16 18.02
N VAL A 235 -12.49 15.29 18.57
CA VAL A 235 -11.24 15.65 19.23
C VAL A 235 -10.07 15.01 18.49
N PRO A 236 -8.92 15.68 18.34
CA PRO A 236 -7.73 15.04 17.78
C PRO A 236 -7.35 13.81 18.60
N ALA A 237 -7.10 12.69 17.92
CA ALA A 237 -6.63 11.46 18.52
C ALA A 237 -5.34 11.01 17.80
N THR A 238 -4.35 10.58 18.56
CA THR A 238 -3.12 9.98 18.03
C THR A 238 -3.17 8.46 18.03
N GLU A 239 -4.11 7.87 18.77
CA GLU A 239 -4.31 6.44 18.88
C GLU A 239 -5.81 6.11 18.99
N ILE A 240 -6.24 5.05 18.31
CA ILE A 240 -7.56 4.46 18.43
C ILE A 240 -7.37 2.96 18.54
N THR A 241 -7.90 2.36 19.61
CA THR A 241 -7.92 0.90 19.78
C THR A 241 -9.29 0.36 19.36
N ILE A 242 -9.30 -0.61 18.44
CA ILE A 242 -10.52 -1.29 17.99
C ILE A 242 -10.44 -2.76 18.46
N PRO A 243 -11.02 -3.09 19.63
CA PRO A 243 -11.04 -4.47 20.10
C PRO A 243 -12.06 -5.28 19.29
N TYR A 244 -11.58 -6.13 18.37
CA TYR A 244 -12.44 -7.09 17.65
C TYR A 244 -12.89 -8.26 18.53
N ARG A 245 -12.18 -8.49 19.64
CA ARG A 245 -12.62 -9.28 20.77
C ARG A 245 -12.33 -8.45 22.02
N ALA A 246 -13.32 -8.33 22.89
CA ALA A 246 -13.04 -8.14 24.31
C ALA A 246 -12.58 -9.53 24.78
N ASP A 247 -11.28 -9.65 24.98
CA ASP A 247 -10.65 -10.79 25.61
C ASP A 247 -11.39 -11.21 26.88
N THR A 248 -11.82 -12.47 26.91
CA THR A 248 -11.93 -13.31 28.12
C THR A 248 -10.72 -14.20 28.19
#